data_AF-A0A969XIJ2-F1
#
_entry.id   AF-A0A969XIJ2-F1
#
_cell.length_a   1.000
_cell.length_b   1.000
_cell.length_c   1.000
_cell.angle_alpha   90.00
_cell.angle_beta   90.00
_cell.angle_gamma   90.00
#
_symmetry.space_group_name_H-M   'P 1'
#
loop_
_entity.id
_entity.type
_entity.pdbx_description
1 polymer ?
#
loop_
_entity_poly.entity_id
_entity_poly.type
_entity_poly.pdbx_seq_one_letter_code
_entity_poly.pdbx_strand_id
1 'polypeptide(L)'
;MGDVLVLTPLLILGGGAVLVYLAGRLVSTHNGFLASVTAAVYALALGAVARLAPLARAGEQALWPAGVDAPAMLRAEPGAVLVGLTGLALGLAVAVYSGRYLSDDQRHPAYYPLLLMLSFGALGLPLADDLFVLYLFAVISGAASYVLVAFRRHTETAIEAGFKYVVMGSAAAVLALMGVGFLYRAEGTLSLARLGATPSGWKGLGIGLVCAGWPSRAPWCRRTRGCPTPTAARPRASAPSSPASSSRPTSMPWSRSPCWPDGGWKRSGPCWRSSPWRT
;
A
#
# COMPACT_ATOMS: atom_id res chain seq x y z
N MET A 1 -0.58 30.16 14.07
CA MET A 1 -1.65 29.24 14.55
C MET A 1 -2.03 28.17 13.52
N GLY A 2 -2.16 28.49 12.22
CA GLY A 2 -2.46 27.48 11.19
C GLY A 2 -1.40 26.37 11.08
N ASP A 3 -0.16 26.74 11.35
CA ASP A 3 1.03 25.91 11.61
C ASP A 3 0.75 24.61 12.39
N VAL A 4 0.06 24.66 13.54
CA VAL A 4 -0.23 23.46 14.34
C VAL A 4 -1.29 22.57 13.68
N LEU A 5 -2.25 23.17 12.95
CA LEU A 5 -3.32 22.43 12.27
C LEU A 5 -2.78 21.49 11.19
N VAL A 6 -1.68 21.86 10.50
CA VAL A 6 -1.00 20.98 9.53
C VAL A 6 -0.51 19.69 10.17
N LEU A 7 -0.05 19.76 11.43
CA LEU A 7 0.46 18.60 12.17
C LEU A 7 -0.67 17.72 12.74
N THR A 8 -1.88 18.25 12.95
CA THR A 8 -2.99 17.51 13.59
C THR A 8 -3.38 16.18 12.91
N PRO A 9 -3.56 16.05 11.58
CA PRO A 9 -3.90 14.75 10.97
C PRO A 9 -2.78 13.73 11.10
N LEU A 10 -1.51 14.18 11.07
CA LEU A 10 -0.34 13.31 11.27
C LEU A 10 -0.26 12.83 12.72
N LEU A 11 -0.49 13.71 13.71
CA LEU A 11 -0.56 13.32 15.13
C LEU A 11 -1.73 12.35 15.41
N ILE A 12 -2.90 12.56 14.79
CA ILE A 12 -4.06 11.66 14.95
C ILE A 12 -3.75 10.26 14.40
N LEU A 13 -3.14 10.14 13.22
CA LEU A 13 -2.80 8.82 12.66
C LEU A 13 -1.63 8.15 13.39
N GLY A 14 -0.56 8.89 13.72
CA GLY A 14 0.60 8.33 14.42
C GLY A 14 0.27 7.93 15.87
N GLY A 15 -0.36 8.83 16.62
CA GLY A 15 -0.86 8.55 17.97
C GLY A 15 -1.95 7.48 17.96
N GLY A 16 -2.84 7.48 16.96
CA GLY A 16 -3.85 6.45 16.75
C GLY A 16 -3.26 5.07 16.48
N ALA A 17 -2.18 4.96 15.69
CA ALA A 17 -1.49 3.71 15.45
C ALA A 17 -0.89 3.13 16.74
N VAL A 18 -0.26 3.97 17.57
CA VAL A 18 0.25 3.58 18.89
C VAL A 18 -0.88 3.19 19.84
N LEU A 19 -1.96 3.97 19.90
CA LEU A 19 -3.12 3.71 20.76
C LEU A 19 -3.82 2.39 20.39
N VAL A 20 -4.00 2.10 19.10
CA VAL A 20 -4.61 0.85 18.63
C VAL A 20 -3.69 -0.34 18.85
N TYR A 21 -2.37 -0.19 18.68
CA TYR A 21 -1.40 -1.22 19.03
C TYR A 21 -1.41 -1.53 20.54
N LEU A 22 -1.45 -0.50 21.39
CA LEU A 22 -1.52 -0.67 22.84
C LEU A 22 -2.85 -1.30 23.28
N ALA A 23 -3.98 -0.84 22.72
CA ALA A 23 -5.30 -1.43 22.99
C ALA A 23 -5.34 -2.92 22.60
N GLY A 24 -4.88 -3.26 21.39
CA GLY A 24 -4.80 -4.65 20.91
C GLY A 24 -3.75 -5.53 21.63
N ARG A 25 -2.85 -4.94 22.42
CA ARG A 25 -1.86 -5.64 23.25
C ARG A 25 -2.28 -5.78 24.72
N LEU A 26 -3.00 -4.79 25.26
CA LEU A 26 -3.42 -4.75 26.67
C LEU A 26 -4.81 -5.34 26.90
N VAL A 27 -5.69 -5.27 25.90
CA VAL A 27 -7.09 -5.73 26.00
C VAL A 27 -7.37 -6.73 24.89
N SER A 28 -7.58 -8.00 25.25
CA SER A 28 -7.97 -9.07 24.33
C SER A 28 -9.42 -8.86 23.85
N THR A 29 -9.58 -7.93 22.91
CA THR A 29 -10.89 -7.38 22.55
C THR A 29 -11.41 -7.98 21.25
N HIS A 30 -12.74 -8.12 21.16
CA HIS A 30 -13.42 -8.57 19.94
C HIS A 30 -13.07 -7.68 18.74
N ASN A 31 -12.86 -8.30 17.56
CA ASN A 31 -12.41 -7.63 16.33
C ASN A 31 -13.23 -6.37 15.97
N GLY A 32 -14.55 -6.39 16.23
CA GLY A 32 -15.44 -5.25 15.97
C GLY A 32 -15.10 -3.97 16.74
N PHE A 33 -14.48 -4.06 17.92
CA PHE A 33 -14.06 -2.89 18.69
C PHE A 33 -12.76 -2.28 18.12
N LEU A 34 -11.80 -3.11 17.72
CA LEU A 34 -10.58 -2.64 17.05
C LEU A 34 -10.90 -2.01 15.68
N ALA A 35 -11.90 -2.56 14.98
CA ALA A 35 -12.45 -1.99 13.75
C ALA A 35 -13.16 -0.64 13.98
N SER A 36 -13.96 -0.49 15.04
CA SER A 36 -14.65 0.78 15.31
C SER A 36 -13.69 1.87 15.80
N VAL A 37 -12.71 1.53 16.64
CA VAL A 37 -11.65 2.48 17.08
C VAL A 37 -10.80 2.93 15.90
N THR A 38 -10.40 2.05 14.99
CA THR A 38 -9.66 2.47 13.78
C THR A 38 -10.51 3.32 12.84
N ALA A 39 -11.78 2.97 12.62
CA ALA A 39 -12.69 3.81 11.85
C ALA A 39 -12.88 5.20 12.47
N ALA A 40 -12.95 5.30 13.80
CA ALA A 40 -12.99 6.59 14.51
C ALA A 40 -11.70 7.41 14.33
N VAL A 41 -10.52 6.80 14.41
CA VAL A 41 -9.23 7.47 14.12
C VAL A 41 -9.20 8.00 12.68
N TYR A 42 -9.64 7.20 11.69
CA TYR A 42 -9.75 7.66 10.30
C TYR A 42 -10.75 8.81 10.12
N ALA A 43 -11.91 8.75 10.78
CA ALA A 43 -12.91 9.82 10.72
C ALA A 43 -12.41 11.13 11.35
N LEU A 44 -11.69 11.05 12.48
CA LEU A 44 -11.06 12.20 13.13
C LEU A 44 -9.96 12.82 12.25
N ALA A 45 -9.11 11.98 11.64
CA ALA A 45 -8.09 12.46 10.70
C ALA A 45 -8.71 13.11 9.45
N LEU A 46 -9.80 12.56 8.93
CA LEU A 46 -10.55 13.14 7.78
C LEU A 46 -11.19 14.48 8.17
N GLY A 47 -11.76 14.59 9.37
CA GLY A 47 -12.23 15.86 9.92
C GLY A 47 -11.13 16.90 10.09
N ALA A 48 -9.92 16.49 10.51
CA ALA A 48 -8.77 17.38 10.61
C ALA A 48 -8.30 17.90 9.24
N VAL A 49 -8.13 17.03 8.24
CA VAL A 49 -7.78 17.45 6.87
C VAL A 49 -8.90 18.30 6.24
N ALA A 50 -10.16 18.02 6.52
CA ALA A 50 -11.29 18.84 6.05
C ALA A 50 -11.25 20.27 6.61
N ARG A 51 -10.71 20.49 7.82
CA ARG A 51 -10.50 21.84 8.39
C ARG A 51 -9.35 22.61 7.73
N LEU A 52 -8.41 21.94 7.05
CA LEU A 52 -7.39 22.59 6.22
C LEU A 52 -7.95 23.05 4.86
N ALA A 53 -9.05 22.46 4.39
CA ALA A 53 -9.65 22.76 3.09
C ALA A 53 -10.20 24.20 2.90
N PRO A 54 -10.75 24.91 3.91
CA PRO A 54 -11.03 26.35 3.78
C PRO A 54 -9.76 27.20 3.83
N LEU A 55 -8.81 26.91 4.73
CA LEU A 55 -7.57 27.65 4.90
C LEU A 55 -6.72 27.65 3.61
N ALA A 56 -6.52 26.47 3.03
CA ALA A 56 -5.80 26.30 1.76
C ALA A 56 -6.49 27.02 0.58
N ARG A 57 -7.82 27.19 0.61
CA ARG A 57 -8.56 27.98 -0.40
C ARG A 57 -8.49 29.49 -0.18
N ALA A 58 -8.29 29.94 1.05
CA ALA A 58 -8.10 31.35 1.39
C ALA A 58 -6.71 31.89 0.99
N GLY A 59 -5.78 31.00 0.60
CA GLY A 59 -4.39 31.37 0.31
C GLY A 59 -3.52 31.55 1.56
N GLU A 60 -4.07 31.29 2.76
CA GLU A 60 -3.30 31.25 4.00
C GLU A 60 -2.35 30.04 3.94
N GLN A 61 -1.05 30.32 3.79
CA GLN A 61 -0.02 29.29 3.74
C GLN A 61 0.17 28.69 5.14
N ALA A 62 -0.63 27.66 5.44
CA ALA A 62 -0.44 26.82 6.62
C ALA A 62 0.85 26.01 6.44
N LEU A 63 1.92 26.55 7.02
CA LEU A 63 3.30 26.07 6.95
C LEU A 63 3.75 25.59 8.34
N TRP A 64 4.55 24.53 8.40
CA TRP A 64 5.18 24.10 9.65
C TRP A 64 6.64 23.69 9.43
N PRO A 65 7.60 24.15 10.27
CA PRO A 65 7.43 25.14 11.33
C PRO A 65 7.21 26.57 10.77
N ALA A 66 6.37 27.37 11.43
CA ALA A 66 6.21 28.78 11.12
C ALA A 66 7.26 29.61 11.90
N GLY A 67 8.44 29.79 11.30
CA GLY A 67 9.52 30.63 11.81
C GLY A 67 10.19 31.38 10.67
N VAL A 68 10.74 32.57 10.93
CA VAL A 68 11.22 33.49 9.88
C VAL A 68 12.48 32.96 9.18
N ASP A 69 13.30 32.18 9.89
CA ASP A 69 14.65 31.76 9.46
C ASP A 69 14.76 30.27 9.07
N ALA A 70 13.66 29.52 9.12
CA ALA A 70 13.63 28.08 8.83
C ALA A 70 12.91 27.78 7.51
N PRO A 71 13.39 26.82 6.68
CA PRO A 71 12.58 26.29 5.58
C PRO A 71 11.35 25.59 6.16
N ALA A 72 10.21 25.73 5.48
CA ALA A 72 9.01 24.99 5.84
C ALA A 72 9.21 23.51 5.50
N MET A 73 8.91 22.64 6.45
CA MET A 73 8.98 21.18 6.29
C MET A 73 7.66 20.60 5.77
N LEU A 74 6.54 21.19 6.20
CA LEU A 74 5.18 20.82 5.82
C LEU A 74 4.40 22.03 5.32
N ARG A 75 3.55 21.82 4.30
CA ARG A 75 2.75 22.85 3.63
C ARG A 75 1.42 22.30 3.14
N ALA A 76 0.30 22.90 3.55
CA ALA A 76 -1.03 22.43 3.19
C ALA A 76 -1.58 23.08 1.89
N GLU A 77 -1.02 22.72 0.74
CA GLU A 77 -1.54 23.17 -0.58
C GLU A 77 -2.93 22.55 -0.90
N PRO A 78 -3.78 23.21 -1.72
CA PRO A 78 -5.10 22.67 -2.09
C PRO A 78 -5.05 21.28 -2.74
N GLY A 79 -4.04 21.02 -3.57
CA GLY A 79 -3.79 19.70 -4.16
C GLY A 79 -3.43 18.65 -3.11
N ALA A 80 -2.64 19.04 -2.09
CA ALA A 80 -2.27 18.16 -0.99
C ALA A 80 -3.48 17.77 -0.14
N VAL A 81 -4.36 18.73 0.16
CA VAL A 81 -5.62 18.48 0.87
C VAL A 81 -6.54 17.54 0.08
N LEU A 82 -6.64 17.68 -1.24
CA LEU A 82 -7.44 16.77 -2.09
C LEU A 82 -6.91 15.32 -2.09
N VAL A 83 -5.59 15.14 -2.21
CA VAL A 83 -4.95 13.82 -2.11
C VAL A 83 -5.12 13.25 -0.70
N GLY A 84 -5.01 14.08 0.34
CA GLY A 84 -5.19 13.67 1.73
C GLY A 84 -6.63 13.21 2.04
N LEU A 85 -7.64 13.97 1.62
CA LEU A 85 -9.05 13.62 1.80
C LEU A 85 -9.41 12.31 1.07
N THR A 86 -8.97 12.15 -0.17
CA THR A 86 -9.25 10.92 -0.95
C THR A 86 -8.51 9.70 -0.38
N GLY A 87 -7.25 9.86 0.04
CA GLY A 87 -6.49 8.81 0.72
C GLY A 87 -7.10 8.37 2.06
N LEU A 88 -7.59 9.32 2.86
CA LEU A 88 -8.29 9.04 4.12
C LEU A 88 -9.66 8.40 3.92
N ALA A 89 -10.43 8.83 2.93
CA ALA A 89 -11.72 8.22 2.60
C ALA A 89 -11.56 6.76 2.18
N LEU A 90 -10.53 6.45 1.39
CA LEU A 90 -10.15 5.08 1.04
C LEU A 90 -9.69 4.28 2.27
N GLY A 91 -8.86 4.88 3.14
CA GLY A 91 -8.42 4.26 4.40
C GLY A 91 -9.58 3.90 5.33
N LEU A 92 -10.55 4.81 5.49
CA LEU A 92 -11.78 4.61 6.25
C LEU A 92 -12.62 3.44 5.68
N ALA A 93 -12.82 3.42 4.35
CA ALA A 93 -13.55 2.35 3.68
C ALA A 93 -12.86 0.97 3.86
N VAL A 94 -11.53 0.93 3.79
CA VAL A 94 -10.73 -0.28 4.05
C VAL A 94 -10.82 -0.71 5.51
N ALA A 95 -10.81 0.21 6.48
CA ALA A 95 -10.97 -0.11 7.90
C ALA A 95 -12.35 -0.73 8.21
N VAL A 96 -13.43 -0.16 7.65
CA VAL A 96 -14.80 -0.69 7.77
C VAL A 96 -14.93 -2.06 7.11
N TYR A 97 -14.38 -2.25 5.91
CA TYR A 97 -14.35 -3.56 5.24
C TYR A 97 -13.54 -4.60 6.03
N SER A 98 -12.37 -4.21 6.56
CA SER A 98 -11.49 -5.05 7.39
C SER A 98 -12.20 -5.62 8.61
N GLY A 99 -13.09 -4.85 9.25
CA GLY A 99 -13.88 -5.33 10.40
C GLY A 99 -14.73 -6.57 10.11
N ARG A 100 -15.18 -6.74 8.86
CA ARG A 100 -15.81 -7.98 8.38
C ARG A 100 -14.78 -8.97 7.82
N TYR A 101 -13.80 -8.52 7.04
CA TYR A 101 -12.86 -9.41 6.36
C TYR A 101 -11.91 -10.19 7.31
N LEU A 102 -11.60 -9.63 8.49
CA LEU A 102 -10.74 -10.28 9.49
C LEU A 102 -11.54 -10.93 10.64
N SER A 103 -12.85 -11.16 10.50
CA SER A 103 -13.65 -11.83 11.55
C SER A 103 -13.16 -13.25 11.85
N ASP A 104 -12.77 -13.99 10.81
CA ASP A 104 -12.20 -15.35 10.92
C ASP A 104 -10.67 -15.33 11.10
N ASP A 105 -10.05 -14.14 11.17
CA ASP A 105 -8.63 -13.93 11.49
C ASP A 105 -8.32 -14.50 12.92
N GLN A 106 -7.06 -14.58 13.33
CA GLN A 106 -6.68 -14.36 14.74
C GLN A 106 -5.57 -13.31 14.90
N ARG A 107 -5.04 -12.75 13.80
CA ARG A 107 -3.96 -11.74 13.83
C ARG A 107 -4.44 -10.29 13.66
N HIS A 108 -5.75 -10.04 13.75
CA HIS A 108 -6.35 -8.71 13.61
C HIS A 108 -5.65 -7.56 14.37
N PRO A 109 -5.25 -7.66 15.67
CA PRO A 109 -4.64 -6.54 16.39
C PRO A 109 -3.31 -6.04 15.79
N ALA A 110 -2.62 -6.84 14.98
CA ALA A 110 -1.40 -6.40 14.28
C ALA A 110 -1.68 -5.71 12.93
N TYR A 111 -2.82 -6.00 12.28
CA TYR A 111 -3.18 -5.43 10.97
C TYR A 111 -3.54 -3.93 11.09
N TYR A 112 -4.38 -3.60 12.07
CA TYR A 112 -4.92 -2.26 12.27
C TYR A 112 -3.87 -1.13 12.47
N PRO A 113 -2.84 -1.27 13.35
CA PRO A 113 -1.83 -0.23 13.49
C PRO A 113 -0.91 -0.13 12.26
N LEU A 114 -0.67 -1.22 11.52
CA LEU A 114 0.07 -1.18 10.25
C LEU A 114 -0.69 -0.40 9.17
N LEU A 115 -2.02 -0.54 9.10
CA LEU A 115 -2.87 0.21 8.18
C LEU A 115 -2.83 1.72 8.50
N LEU A 116 -2.93 2.09 9.78
CA LEU A 116 -2.79 3.48 10.21
C LEU A 116 -1.39 4.06 9.91
N MET A 117 -0.32 3.29 10.12
CA MET A 117 1.04 3.73 9.80
C MET A 117 1.29 3.88 8.29
N LEU A 118 0.66 3.03 7.47
CA LEU A 118 0.66 3.17 6.00
C LEU A 118 -0.01 4.49 5.59
N SER A 119 -1.17 4.80 6.17
CA SER A 119 -1.88 6.07 5.93
C SER A 119 -1.14 7.30 6.46
N PHE A 120 -0.47 7.21 7.61
CA PHE A 120 0.37 8.27 8.15
C PHE A 120 1.46 8.66 7.14
N GLY A 121 2.21 7.69 6.63
CA GLY A 121 3.19 7.93 5.57
C GLY A 121 2.54 8.48 4.29
N ALA A 122 1.42 7.90 3.86
CA ALA A 122 0.73 8.32 2.63
C ALA A 122 0.17 9.76 2.69
N LEU A 123 -0.21 10.27 3.87
CA LEU A 123 -0.57 11.68 4.06
C LEU A 123 0.64 12.61 4.12
N GLY A 124 1.77 12.12 4.63
CA GLY A 124 2.99 12.92 4.72
C GLY A 124 3.59 13.26 3.35
N LEU A 125 3.50 12.36 2.37
CA LEU A 125 3.99 12.62 0.99
C LEU A 125 3.46 13.93 0.39
N PRO A 126 2.14 14.16 0.26
CA PRO A 126 1.61 15.38 -0.34
C PRO A 126 1.76 16.62 0.55
N LEU A 127 1.97 16.47 1.86
CA LEU A 127 2.15 17.58 2.80
C LEU A 127 3.59 18.08 2.91
N ALA A 128 4.59 17.38 2.36
CA ALA A 128 6.00 17.73 2.51
C ALA A 128 6.46 18.84 1.56
N ASP A 129 7.07 19.90 2.10
CA ASP A 129 7.67 21.02 1.35
C ASP A 129 9.22 20.92 1.28
N ASP A 130 9.81 20.02 2.08
CA ASP A 130 11.22 19.62 2.05
C ASP A 130 11.41 18.22 1.43
N LEU A 131 12.38 18.07 0.54
CA LEU A 131 12.66 16.82 -0.17
C LEU A 131 13.08 15.67 0.77
N PHE A 132 13.77 15.97 1.88
CA PHE A 132 14.13 14.97 2.90
C PHE A 132 12.91 14.50 3.70
N VAL A 133 11.95 15.39 3.97
CA VAL A 133 10.72 15.08 4.68
C VAL A 133 9.82 14.19 3.80
N LEU A 134 9.74 14.51 2.50
CA LEU A 134 9.07 13.69 1.48
C LEU A 134 9.69 12.29 1.40
N TYR A 135 11.03 12.19 1.38
CA TYR A 135 11.75 10.91 1.45
C TYR A 135 11.40 10.09 2.70
N LEU A 136 11.41 10.72 3.89
CA LEU A 136 11.13 10.04 5.15
C LEU A 136 9.71 9.44 5.16
N PHE A 137 8.70 10.19 4.72
CA PHE A 137 7.33 9.66 4.62
C PHE A 137 7.19 8.56 3.56
N ALA A 138 7.92 8.63 2.45
CA ALA A 138 7.98 7.56 1.45
C ALA A 138 8.57 6.26 2.02
N VAL A 139 9.63 6.35 2.85
CA VAL A 139 10.20 5.19 3.56
C VAL A 139 9.21 4.61 4.58
N ILE A 140 8.54 5.45 5.37
CA ILE A 140 7.54 5.00 6.36
C ILE A 140 6.35 4.30 5.69
N SER A 141 5.79 4.90 4.63
CA SER A 141 4.69 4.30 3.86
C SER A 141 5.13 2.99 3.17
N GLY A 142 6.34 2.97 2.61
CA GLY A 142 6.96 1.78 2.04
C GLY A 142 7.07 0.64 3.06
N ALA A 143 7.71 0.88 4.19
CA ALA A 143 7.91 -0.10 5.25
C ALA A 143 6.59 -0.71 5.76
N ALA A 144 5.59 0.13 6.05
CA ALA A 144 4.27 -0.34 6.45
C ALA A 144 3.62 -1.23 5.36
N SER A 145 3.73 -0.84 4.09
CA SER A 145 3.20 -1.62 2.97
C SER A 145 3.86 -3.01 2.84
N TYR A 146 5.17 -3.12 3.08
CA TYR A 146 5.88 -4.41 2.96
C TYR A 146 5.48 -5.39 4.07
N VAL A 147 5.28 -4.90 5.30
CA VAL A 147 4.80 -5.73 6.42
C VAL A 147 3.35 -6.17 6.20
N LEU A 148 2.50 -5.31 5.63
CA LEU A 148 1.12 -5.67 5.24
C LEU A 148 1.08 -6.75 4.15
N VAL A 149 1.98 -6.72 3.15
CA VAL A 149 2.10 -7.81 2.15
C VAL A 149 2.55 -9.11 2.80
N ALA A 150 3.51 -9.05 3.75
CA ALA A 150 4.02 -10.21 4.46
C ALA A 150 3.09 -10.75 5.58
N PHE A 151 1.91 -10.15 5.78
CA PHE A 151 1.00 -10.47 6.90
C PHE A 151 0.51 -11.93 6.88
N ARG A 152 0.20 -12.48 5.68
CA ARG A 152 -0.29 -13.86 5.52
C ARG A 152 0.84 -14.91 5.52
N ARG A 153 1.52 -15.04 6.67
CA ARG A 153 2.63 -16.00 6.90
C ARG A 153 2.31 -17.48 6.66
N HIS A 154 1.03 -17.87 6.54
CA HIS A 154 0.62 -19.25 6.29
C HIS A 154 0.76 -19.69 4.82
N THR A 155 1.22 -18.82 3.92
CA THR A 155 1.52 -19.18 2.54
C THR A 155 2.95 -18.74 2.20
N GLU A 156 3.80 -19.70 1.85
CA GLU A 156 5.23 -19.46 1.56
C GLU A 156 5.42 -18.37 0.49
N THR A 157 4.55 -18.33 -0.51
CA THR A 157 4.55 -17.31 -1.58
C THR A 157 4.36 -15.88 -1.07
N ALA A 158 3.65 -15.67 0.04
CA ALA A 158 3.46 -14.35 0.64
C ALA A 158 4.71 -13.89 1.40
N ILE A 159 5.43 -14.82 2.05
CA ILE A 159 6.73 -14.54 2.67
C ILE A 159 7.78 -14.26 1.59
N GLU A 160 7.84 -15.10 0.55
CA GLU A 160 8.77 -14.95 -0.58
C GLU A 160 8.53 -13.62 -1.34
N ALA A 161 7.26 -13.25 -1.56
CA ALA A 161 6.89 -11.96 -2.15
C ALA A 161 7.25 -10.79 -1.22
N GLY A 162 6.89 -10.86 0.07
CA GLY A 162 7.18 -9.83 1.06
C GLY A 162 8.68 -9.51 1.15
N PHE A 163 9.52 -10.55 1.23
CA PHE A 163 10.98 -10.37 1.23
C PHE A 163 11.50 -9.68 -0.04
N LYS A 164 11.02 -10.08 -1.22
CA LYS A 164 11.36 -9.42 -2.49
C LYS A 164 10.96 -7.96 -2.51
N TYR A 165 9.77 -7.61 -1.99
CA TYR A 165 9.33 -6.22 -1.88
C TYR A 165 10.18 -5.39 -0.90
N VAL A 166 10.59 -5.95 0.25
CA VAL A 166 11.52 -5.28 1.17
C VAL A 166 12.86 -5.02 0.50
N VAL A 167 13.46 -6.02 -0.15
CA VAL A 167 14.79 -5.85 -0.80
C VAL A 167 14.72 -4.81 -1.93
N MET A 168 13.73 -4.91 -2.83
CA MET A 168 13.54 -3.92 -3.90
C MET A 168 13.24 -2.51 -3.34
N GLY A 169 12.45 -2.43 -2.26
CA GLY A 169 12.14 -1.17 -1.57
C GLY A 169 13.34 -0.52 -0.91
N SER A 170 14.21 -1.31 -0.27
CA SER A 170 15.44 -0.81 0.35
C SER A 170 16.44 -0.30 -0.69
N ALA A 171 16.61 -0.99 -1.82
CA ALA A 171 17.46 -0.54 -2.92
C ALA A 171 16.95 0.78 -3.53
N ALA A 172 15.63 0.87 -3.75
CA ALA A 172 14.95 2.10 -4.16
C ALA A 172 15.18 3.26 -3.17
N ALA A 173 15.05 3.00 -1.86
CA ALA A 173 15.25 3.99 -0.81
C ALA A 173 16.72 4.47 -0.69
N VAL A 174 17.70 3.61 -0.94
CA VAL A 174 19.13 4.01 -0.96
C VAL A 174 19.45 4.86 -2.20
N LEU A 175 18.92 4.50 -3.38
CA LEU A 175 19.08 5.29 -4.60
C LEU A 175 18.42 6.68 -4.47
N ALA A 176 17.22 6.74 -3.91
CA ALA A 176 16.53 8.00 -3.65
C ALA A 176 17.32 8.89 -2.67
N LEU A 177 17.79 8.32 -1.54
CA LEU A 177 18.60 9.07 -0.56
C LEU A 177 19.92 9.59 -1.16
N MET A 178 20.57 8.80 -2.00
CA MET A 178 21.76 9.23 -2.75
C MET A 178 21.45 10.43 -3.67
N GLY A 179 20.30 10.40 -4.36
CA GLY A 179 19.82 11.52 -5.18
C GLY A 179 19.53 12.79 -4.36
N VAL A 180 18.91 12.66 -3.18
CA VAL A 180 18.73 13.77 -2.23
C VAL A 180 20.08 14.34 -1.77
N GLY A 181 21.07 13.49 -1.51
CA GLY A 181 22.44 13.92 -1.15
C GLY A 181 23.14 14.72 -2.26
N PHE A 182 22.98 14.33 -3.53
CA PHE A 182 23.49 15.10 -4.66
C PHE A 182 22.78 16.45 -4.84
N LEU A 183 21.47 16.51 -4.58
CA LEU A 183 20.71 17.77 -4.62
C LEU A 183 21.12 18.71 -3.49
N TYR A 184 21.28 18.20 -2.27
CA TYR A 184 21.81 18.98 -1.15
C TYR A 184 23.19 19.55 -1.45
N ARG A 185 24.10 18.76 -2.05
CA ARG A 185 25.44 19.22 -2.45
C ARG A 185 25.41 20.29 -3.55
N ALA A 186 24.34 20.38 -4.33
CA ALA A 186 24.23 21.33 -5.44
C ALA A 186 23.60 22.68 -5.06
N GLU A 187 22.74 22.73 -4.02
CA GLU A 187 22.02 23.97 -3.60
C GLU A 187 22.33 24.40 -2.15
N GLY A 188 22.85 23.51 -1.31
CA GLY A 188 22.91 23.73 0.15
C GLY A 188 21.55 23.71 0.86
N THR A 189 20.45 23.45 0.15
CA THR A 189 19.07 23.41 0.68
C THR A 189 18.26 22.26 0.06
N LEU A 190 17.18 21.86 0.72
CA LEU A 190 16.29 20.76 0.30
C LEU A 190 14.82 21.18 0.12
N SER A 191 14.52 22.47 0.29
CA SER A 191 13.17 23.00 0.10
C SER A 191 12.79 22.95 -1.38
N LEU A 192 11.63 22.34 -1.66
CA LEU A 192 11.10 22.15 -3.02
C LEU A 192 10.89 23.49 -3.74
N ALA A 193 10.55 24.55 -3.00
CA ALA A 193 10.41 25.90 -3.52
C ALA A 193 11.71 26.52 -4.08
N ARG A 194 12.89 26.06 -3.63
CA ARG A 194 14.21 26.59 -4.09
C ARG A 194 14.85 25.72 -5.17
N LEU A 195 14.62 24.41 -5.16
CA LEU A 195 15.22 23.41 -6.06
C LEU A 195 14.94 23.63 -7.56
N GLY A 196 13.97 24.48 -7.93
CA GLY A 196 13.62 24.77 -9.34
C GLY A 196 14.43 25.89 -10.01
N ALA A 197 15.28 26.63 -9.28
CA ALA A 197 15.74 27.95 -9.74
C ALA A 197 16.86 27.94 -10.80
N THR A 198 17.77 26.97 -10.81
CA THR A 198 18.87 26.92 -11.79
C THR A 198 19.27 25.47 -12.17
N PRO A 199 19.37 25.13 -13.47
CA PRO A 199 19.83 23.81 -13.88
C PRO A 199 21.35 23.64 -13.65
N SER A 200 21.77 22.47 -13.17
CA SER A 200 23.18 22.08 -13.09
C SER A 200 23.34 20.57 -13.24
N GLY A 201 24.53 20.09 -13.63
CA GLY A 201 24.80 18.67 -13.81
C GLY A 201 24.53 17.82 -12.56
N TRP A 202 24.91 18.32 -11.38
CA TRP A 202 24.66 17.64 -10.11
C TRP A 202 23.17 17.56 -9.76
N LYS A 203 22.38 18.59 -10.07
CA LYS A 203 20.92 18.56 -9.90
C LYS A 203 20.27 17.58 -10.88
N GLY A 204 20.74 17.54 -12.14
CA GLY A 204 20.27 16.57 -13.13
C GLY A 204 20.53 15.12 -12.71
N LEU A 205 21.73 14.82 -12.21
CA LEU A 205 22.08 13.51 -11.64
C LEU A 205 21.25 13.18 -10.39
N GLY A 206 21.08 14.15 -9.48
CA GLY A 206 20.29 13.98 -8.27
C GLY A 206 18.81 13.71 -8.54
N ILE A 207 18.17 14.49 -9.43
CA ILE A 207 16.80 14.25 -9.90
C ILE A 207 16.71 12.89 -10.60
N GLY A 208 17.67 12.56 -11.47
CA GLY A 208 17.72 11.25 -12.14
C GLY A 208 17.76 10.08 -11.14
N LEU A 209 18.55 10.19 -10.07
CA LEU A 209 18.63 9.19 -9.00
C LEU A 209 17.36 9.14 -8.14
N VAL A 210 16.73 10.28 -7.82
CA VAL A 210 15.43 10.30 -7.14
C VAL A 210 14.34 9.65 -8.01
N CYS A 211 14.28 9.96 -9.31
CA CYS A 211 13.32 9.38 -10.24
C CYS A 211 13.56 7.89 -10.54
N ALA A 212 14.83 7.43 -10.52
CA ALA A 212 15.17 6.01 -10.66
C ALA A 212 14.96 5.22 -9.36
N GLY A 213 15.18 5.86 -8.21
CA GLY A 213 14.86 5.33 -6.88
C GLY A 213 13.35 5.30 -6.62
N TRP A 214 12.58 6.25 -7.18
CA TRP A 214 11.12 6.18 -7.12
C TRP A 214 10.64 4.93 -7.88
N PRO A 215 9.93 4.00 -7.22
CA PRO A 215 9.63 2.72 -7.83
C PRO A 215 8.57 2.89 -8.93
N SER A 216 9.03 2.98 -10.17
CA SER A 216 8.23 2.69 -11.35
C SER A 216 7.86 1.20 -11.30
N ARG A 217 6.75 0.85 -10.62
CA ARG A 217 6.40 -0.55 -10.28
C ARG A 217 6.09 -1.44 -11.51
N ALA A 218 6.00 -0.84 -12.71
CA ALA A 218 5.51 -1.47 -13.94
C ALA A 218 6.44 -2.51 -14.63
N PRO A 219 7.79 -2.45 -14.56
CA PRO A 219 8.66 -3.51 -15.08
C PRO A 219 8.80 -4.66 -14.08
N TRP A 220 9.03 -4.35 -12.79
CA TRP A 220 9.42 -5.35 -11.78
C TRP A 220 8.26 -6.25 -11.31
N CYS A 221 7.04 -5.72 -11.13
CA CYS A 221 5.86 -6.54 -10.85
C CYS A 221 5.54 -7.59 -11.94
N ARG A 222 6.13 -7.43 -13.14
CA ARG A 222 5.96 -8.36 -14.26
C ARG A 222 6.85 -9.61 -14.17
N ARG A 223 7.84 -9.62 -13.26
CA ARG A 223 8.87 -10.68 -13.12
C ARG A 223 8.73 -11.52 -11.85
N THR A 224 8.03 -11.03 -10.83
CA THR A 224 7.79 -11.74 -9.56
C THR A 224 6.50 -12.56 -9.60
N ARG A 225 6.62 -13.90 -9.57
CA ARG A 225 5.49 -14.79 -9.25
C ARG A 225 5.02 -14.44 -7.83
N GLY A 226 3.75 -14.08 -7.65
CA GLY A 226 3.19 -13.69 -6.35
C GLY A 226 2.09 -12.62 -6.43
N CYS A 227 2.14 -11.73 -7.44
CA CYS A 227 1.03 -10.80 -7.71
C CYS A 227 -0.25 -11.57 -8.09
N PRO A 228 -1.45 -11.18 -7.60
CA PRO A 228 -2.70 -11.54 -8.25
C PRO A 228 -2.75 -10.83 -9.61
N THR A 229 -2.38 -11.53 -10.68
CA THR A 229 -2.34 -10.96 -12.02
C THR A 229 -3.76 -10.66 -12.52
N PRO A 230 -4.03 -9.51 -13.15
CA PRO A 230 -5.32 -9.27 -13.78
C PRO A 230 -5.60 -10.28 -14.90
N THR A 231 -4.55 -10.85 -15.51
CA THR A 231 -4.63 -11.98 -16.46
C THR A 231 -4.97 -13.33 -15.83
N ALA A 232 -5.22 -13.41 -14.51
CA ALA A 232 -5.97 -14.52 -13.92
C ALA A 232 -7.42 -14.56 -14.44
N ALA A 233 -7.97 -13.42 -14.86
CA ALA A 233 -9.15 -13.36 -15.74
C ALA A 233 -8.80 -13.72 -17.20
N ARG A 234 -8.15 -14.88 -17.41
CA ARG A 234 -8.42 -15.64 -18.64
C ARG A 234 -9.83 -16.22 -18.46
N PRO A 235 -10.84 -15.80 -19.23
CA PRO A 235 -12.06 -16.61 -19.31
C PRO A 235 -11.63 -18.00 -19.78
N ARG A 236 -12.04 -19.05 -19.06
CA ARG A 236 -12.10 -20.38 -19.68
C ARG A 236 -13.23 -20.33 -20.69
N ALA A 237 -12.89 -19.87 -21.90
CA ALA A 237 -13.73 -19.99 -23.09
C ALA A 237 -13.79 -21.46 -23.57
N SER A 238 -14.11 -22.37 -22.66
CA SER A 238 -14.73 -23.65 -22.98
C SER A 238 -16.20 -23.38 -23.24
N ALA A 239 -16.51 -22.75 -24.38
CA ALA A 239 -17.88 -22.65 -24.86
C ALA A 239 -18.36 -24.07 -25.21
N PRO A 240 -19.43 -24.60 -24.58
CA PRO A 240 -20.14 -25.72 -25.14
C PRO A 240 -20.99 -25.18 -26.28
N SER A 241 -20.66 -25.56 -27.52
CA SER A 241 -21.51 -25.31 -28.68
C SER A 241 -22.88 -25.94 -28.46
N SER A 242 -23.95 -25.16 -28.58
CA SER A 242 -25.33 -25.65 -28.47
C SER A 242 -25.61 -26.76 -29.50
N PRO A 243 -25.94 -27.99 -29.08
CA PRO A 243 -26.48 -29.00 -29.97
C PRO A 243 -28.00 -28.80 -30.07
N ALA A 244 -28.53 -28.66 -31.28
CA ALA A 244 -29.97 -28.63 -31.48
C ALA A 244 -30.55 -30.06 -31.46
N SER A 245 -31.66 -30.24 -30.72
CA SER A 245 -32.70 -31.28 -30.91
C SER A 245 -32.39 -32.78 -30.67
N SER A 246 -33.44 -33.46 -30.17
CA SER A 246 -33.72 -34.91 -30.19
C SER A 246 -33.16 -35.85 -29.11
N SER A 247 -34.03 -36.77 -28.68
CA SER A 247 -33.78 -38.09 -28.06
C SER A 247 -33.10 -38.22 -26.67
N ARG A 248 -33.89 -38.76 -25.70
CA ARG A 248 -33.42 -39.59 -24.56
C ARG A 248 -33.22 -41.06 -25.03
N PRO A 249 -32.63 -42.02 -24.26
CA PRO A 249 -32.30 -42.05 -22.82
C PRO A 249 -30.76 -42.24 -22.58
N THR A 250 -30.12 -42.94 -21.61
CA THR A 250 -30.52 -43.93 -20.58
C THR A 250 -29.50 -44.03 -19.41
N SER A 251 -29.96 -44.60 -18.29
CA SER A 251 -29.22 -45.35 -17.22
C SER A 251 -27.70 -45.18 -17.01
N MET A 252 -27.34 -44.63 -15.82
CA MET A 252 -26.42 -45.18 -14.78
C MET A 252 -24.96 -45.60 -15.13
N PRO A 253 -24.07 -45.76 -14.11
CA PRO A 253 -23.89 -44.94 -12.90
C PRO A 253 -22.43 -44.44 -12.77
N TRP A 254 -22.19 -43.44 -11.90
CA TRP A 254 -20.82 -43.03 -11.57
C TRP A 254 -20.14 -44.04 -10.62
N SER A 255 -18.88 -44.37 -10.87
CA SER A 255 -17.95 -44.83 -9.83
C SER A 255 -16.74 -43.88 -9.76
N ARG A 256 -16.32 -43.55 -8.54
CA ARG A 256 -15.09 -42.79 -8.26
C ARG A 256 -14.22 -43.63 -7.33
N SER A 257 -13.10 -44.15 -7.83
CA SER A 257 -12.06 -44.75 -7.00
C SER A 257 -10.94 -43.72 -6.73
N PRO A 258 -10.42 -43.63 -5.49
CA PRO A 258 -9.31 -42.72 -5.19
C PRO A 258 -7.96 -43.41 -5.44
N CYS A 259 -7.11 -42.80 -6.26
CA CYS A 259 -5.69 -43.16 -6.32
C CYS A 259 -4.92 -42.35 -5.27
N TRP A 260 -4.38 -43.01 -4.25
CA TRP A 260 -3.33 -42.44 -3.40
C TRP A 260 -1.97 -42.50 -4.11
N PRO A 261 -1.01 -41.60 -3.79
CA PRO A 261 0.24 -41.49 -4.53
C PRO A 261 1.39 -42.30 -3.91
N ASP A 262 1.99 -43.19 -4.69
CA ASP A 262 3.35 -43.65 -4.42
C ASP A 262 4.38 -42.53 -4.65
N GLY A 263 5.54 -42.64 -3.99
CA GLY A 263 6.45 -41.51 -3.76
C GLY A 263 7.04 -40.88 -5.04
N GLY A 264 6.68 -39.61 -5.30
CA GLY A 264 7.31 -38.82 -6.37
C GLY A 264 6.90 -37.35 -6.38
N TRP A 265 7.87 -36.43 -6.16
CA TRP A 265 7.65 -34.98 -6.19
C TRP A 265 7.43 -34.45 -7.63
N LYS A 266 6.23 -34.63 -8.21
CA LYS A 266 5.86 -33.99 -9.49
C LYS A 266 4.34 -33.77 -9.68
N ARG A 267 3.92 -32.52 -9.45
CA ARG A 267 2.75 -31.81 -10.04
C ARG A 267 1.52 -32.66 -10.41
N SER A 268 0.53 -32.71 -9.52
CA SER A 268 -0.82 -33.22 -9.80
C SER A 268 -1.61 -32.30 -10.75
N GLY A 269 -1.50 -32.55 -12.06
CA GLY A 269 -2.49 -32.12 -13.05
C GLY A 269 -3.47 -33.26 -13.39
N PRO A 270 -4.68 -32.99 -13.90
CA PRO A 270 -5.63 -34.05 -14.25
C PRO A 270 -5.13 -34.85 -15.46
N CYS A 271 -4.73 -36.10 -15.24
CA CYS A 271 -4.28 -37.03 -16.28
C CYS A 271 -5.46 -37.56 -17.11
N TRP A 272 -5.83 -36.82 -18.16
CA TRP A 272 -6.67 -37.36 -19.24
C TRP A 272 -5.84 -38.32 -20.09
N ARG A 273 -5.97 -39.63 -19.84
CA ARG A 273 -5.39 -40.67 -20.68
C ARG A 273 -6.29 -40.87 -21.91
N SER A 274 -5.86 -40.38 -23.07
CA SER A 274 -6.45 -40.77 -24.35
C SER A 274 -6.25 -42.27 -24.59
N SER A 275 -7.33 -42.99 -24.86
CA SER A 275 -7.26 -44.37 -25.36
C SER A 275 -6.73 -44.37 -26.80
N PRO A 276 -5.82 -45.29 -27.18
CA PRO A 276 -5.42 -45.45 -28.57
C PRO A 276 -6.62 -45.88 -29.43
N TRP A 277 -6.70 -45.34 -30.65
CA TRP A 277 -7.60 -45.86 -31.68
C TRP A 277 -7.26 -47.33 -31.96
N ARG A 278 -8.29 -48.17 -32.14
CA ARG A 278 -8.14 -49.56 -32.58
C ARG A 278 -9.31 -49.91 -33.50
N THR A 279 -9.02 -49.89 -34.80
CA THR A 279 -9.84 -50.37 -35.93
C THR A 279 -11.30 -49.95 -35.89
#